data_AF-A0A2H0SA35-F1
#
_entry.id   AF-A0A2H0SA35-F1
#
_cell.length_a   1.000
_cell.length_b   1.000
_cell.length_c   1.000
_cell.angle_alpha   90.00
_cell.angle_beta   90.00
_cell.angle_gamma   90.00
#
_symmetry.space_group_name_H-M   'P 1'
#
loop_
_entity.id
_entity.type
_entity.pdbx_description
1 polymer ?
#
loop_
_entity_poly.entity_id
_entity_poly.type
_entity_poly.pdbx_seq_one_letter_code
_entity_poly.pdbx_strand_id
1 'polypeptide(L)'
;MSILSLLSNLQFLWFLLGATSVTLAYFFWFYKKERRLFKNLKRPVAIIVSDIDNMSHEAELLKSIKFFDVRLLQDPQRSIDIIDDRYRLVILRYKKDSESFWKTFNSLSGRQFPVIVFSKPGEIDREDVRKIQGYSLHTLCNAPLRLISDVFAIMSTYPEDKKI
;
A
#
# COMPACT_ATOMS: atom_id res chain seq x y z
N MET A 1 -44.93 37.91 -23.15
CA MET A 1 -43.70 37.08 -23.09
C MET A 1 -43.27 36.84 -24.54
N SER A 2 -42.08 37.27 -24.94
CA SER A 2 -41.67 37.23 -26.36
C SER A 2 -41.15 35.84 -26.74
N ILE A 3 -41.30 35.44 -28.01
CA ILE A 3 -40.76 34.18 -28.53
C ILE A 3 -39.25 34.08 -28.29
N LEU A 4 -38.55 35.21 -28.35
CA LEU A 4 -37.14 35.35 -28.00
C LEU A 4 -36.83 34.96 -26.55
N SER A 5 -37.68 35.33 -25.58
CA SER A 5 -37.47 34.98 -24.16
C SER A 5 -37.76 33.49 -23.89
N LEU A 6 -38.62 32.85 -24.69
CA LEU A 6 -38.85 31.41 -24.61
C LEU A 6 -37.65 30.61 -25.14
N LEU A 7 -37.05 31.06 -26.25
CA LEU A 7 -35.86 30.43 -26.84
C LEU A 7 -34.63 30.57 -25.94
N SER A 8 -34.42 31.74 -25.32
CA SER A 8 -33.32 31.95 -24.37
C SER A 8 -33.47 31.08 -23.13
N ASN A 9 -34.69 30.95 -22.60
CA ASN A 9 -34.96 30.08 -21.45
C ASN A 9 -34.72 28.60 -21.79
N LEU A 10 -35.07 28.16 -23.00
CA LEU A 10 -34.83 26.78 -23.44
C LEU A 10 -33.33 26.50 -23.61
N GLN A 11 -32.56 27.40 -24.20
CA GLN A 11 -31.11 27.29 -24.29
C GLN A 11 -30.46 27.20 -22.90
N PHE A 12 -30.87 28.06 -21.97
CA PHE A 12 -30.37 28.03 -20.60
C PHE A 12 -30.67 26.70 -19.91
N LEU A 13 -31.86 26.14 -20.13
CA LEU A 13 -32.25 24.83 -19.59
C LEU A 13 -31.38 23.69 -20.14
N TRP A 14 -31.04 23.72 -21.43
CA TRP A 14 -30.10 22.77 -22.04
C TRP A 14 -28.68 22.89 -21.47
N PHE A 15 -28.20 24.12 -21.24
CA PHE A 15 -26.91 24.34 -20.59
C PHE A 15 -26.89 23.78 -19.15
N LEU A 16 -27.94 24.00 -18.37
CA LEU A 16 -28.06 23.45 -17.03
C LEU A 16 -28.10 21.91 -17.02
N LEU A 17 -28.88 21.30 -17.93
CA LEU A 17 -28.93 19.84 -18.09
C LEU A 17 -27.57 19.27 -18.54
N GLY A 18 -26.87 19.96 -19.43
CA GLY A 18 -25.52 19.60 -19.85
C GLY A 18 -24.52 19.66 -18.69
N ALA A 19 -24.49 20.78 -17.96
CA ALA A 19 -23.56 21.00 -16.85
C ALA A 19 -23.79 19.99 -15.71
N THR A 20 -25.06 19.73 -15.35
CA THR A 20 -25.42 18.73 -14.33
C THR A 20 -25.02 17.32 -14.75
N SER A 21 -25.27 16.95 -16.01
CA SER A 21 -24.89 15.62 -16.54
C SER A 21 -23.39 15.40 -16.52
N VAL A 22 -22.59 16.40 -16.93
CA VAL A 22 -21.12 16.33 -16.89
C VAL A 22 -20.62 16.22 -15.45
N THR A 23 -21.18 17.00 -14.53
CA THR A 23 -20.81 16.97 -13.11
C THR A 23 -21.12 15.61 -12.48
N LEU A 24 -22.29 15.03 -12.77
CA LEU A 24 -22.66 13.70 -12.32
C LEU A 24 -21.73 12.63 -12.89
N ALA A 25 -21.45 12.67 -14.20
CA ALA A 25 -20.54 11.72 -14.84
C ALA A 25 -19.13 11.77 -14.22
N TYR A 26 -18.61 12.97 -13.98
CA TYR A 26 -17.34 13.17 -13.29
C TYR A 26 -17.37 12.62 -11.86
N PHE A 27 -18.43 12.89 -11.10
CA PHE A 27 -18.62 12.37 -9.75
C PHE A 27 -18.63 10.84 -9.71
N PHE A 28 -19.39 10.18 -10.59
CA PHE A 28 -19.43 8.72 -10.66
C PHE A 28 -18.08 8.12 -11.06
N TRP A 29 -17.36 8.76 -11.98
CA TRP A 29 -16.01 8.33 -12.36
C TRP A 29 -15.01 8.45 -11.22
N PHE A 30 -15.02 9.58 -10.51
CA PHE A 30 -14.18 9.81 -9.34
C PHE A 30 -14.51 8.81 -8.23
N TYR A 31 -15.79 8.63 -7.90
CA TYR A 31 -16.25 7.68 -6.90
C TYR A 31 -15.82 6.25 -7.21
N LYS A 32 -15.86 5.84 -8.49
CA LYS A 32 -15.38 4.51 -8.92
C LYS A 32 -13.88 4.35 -8.69
N LYS A 33 -13.08 5.36 -8.98
CA LYS A 33 -11.62 5.34 -8.74
C LYS A 33 -11.31 5.31 -7.24
N GLU A 34 -11.96 6.16 -6.48
CA GLU A 34 -11.80 6.25 -5.04
C GLU A 34 -12.19 4.94 -4.35
N ARG A 35 -13.30 4.32 -4.75
CA ARG A 35 -13.71 3.01 -4.26
C ARG A 35 -12.67 1.92 -4.55
N ARG A 36 -12.02 1.93 -5.72
CA ARG A 36 -10.93 0.99 -6.04
C ARG A 36 -9.71 1.23 -5.16
N LEU A 37 -9.32 2.49 -4.99
CA LEU A 37 -8.21 2.86 -4.10
C LEU A 37 -8.46 2.36 -2.68
N PHE A 38 -9.62 2.65 -2.10
CA PHE A 38 -9.96 2.19 -0.74
C PHE A 38 -9.99 0.67 -0.60
N LYS A 39 -10.45 -0.06 -1.63
CA LYS A 39 -10.38 -1.51 -1.64
C LYS A 39 -8.94 -2.01 -1.61
N ASN A 40 -8.04 -1.40 -2.39
CA ASN A 40 -6.63 -1.78 -2.40
C ASN A 40 -5.95 -1.48 -1.05
N LEU A 41 -6.21 -0.29 -0.48
CA LEU A 41 -5.60 0.13 0.79
C LEU A 41 -6.01 -0.74 1.98
N LYS A 42 -7.27 -1.20 2.01
CA LYS A 42 -7.81 -2.06 3.07
C LYS A 42 -7.28 -3.50 3.07
N ARG A 43 -6.42 -3.87 2.12
CA ARG A 43 -5.85 -5.22 2.08
C ARG A 43 -4.86 -5.45 3.23
N PRO A 44 -4.68 -6.72 3.64
CA PRO A 44 -3.81 -7.01 4.76
C PRO A 44 -2.34 -6.77 4.42
N VAL A 45 -1.66 -6.09 5.34
CA VAL A 45 -0.23 -5.84 5.37
C VAL A 45 0.35 -6.67 6.51
N ALA A 46 1.31 -7.53 6.20
CA ALA A 46 2.00 -8.33 7.22
C ALA A 46 3.23 -7.57 7.72
N ILE A 47 3.45 -7.57 9.03
CA ILE A 47 4.70 -7.12 9.64
C ILE A 47 5.34 -8.35 10.26
N ILE A 48 6.49 -8.77 9.72
CA ILE A 48 7.26 -9.89 10.25
C ILE A 48 8.42 -9.33 11.06
N VAL A 49 8.50 -9.78 12.31
CA VAL A 49 9.59 -9.44 13.21
C VAL A 49 10.45 -10.67 13.42
N SER A 50 11.75 -10.57 13.10
CA SER A 50 12.66 -11.72 13.11
C SER A 50 13.23 -12.06 14.49
N ASP A 51 13.08 -11.16 15.48
CA ASP A 51 13.85 -11.14 16.72
C ASP A 51 13.14 -10.37 17.86
N ILE A 52 13.81 -10.23 19.02
CA ILE A 52 13.33 -9.57 20.24
C ILE A 52 12.99 -8.06 20.03
N ASP A 53 13.54 -7.42 18.98
CA ASP A 53 13.31 -6.00 18.69
C ASP A 53 11.91 -5.82 18.07
N ASN A 54 10.98 -5.30 18.86
CA ASN A 54 9.56 -5.35 18.57
C ASN A 54 9.11 -4.13 17.75
N MET A 55 8.70 -4.32 16.48
CA MET A 55 8.07 -3.27 15.64
C MET A 55 6.64 -2.91 16.09
N SER A 56 6.35 -3.00 17.39
CA SER A 56 5.02 -2.73 17.92
C SER A 56 4.61 -1.28 17.72
N HIS A 57 5.54 -0.34 17.88
CA HIS A 57 5.26 1.08 17.70
C HIS A 57 4.90 1.40 16.25
N GLU A 58 5.68 0.90 15.28
CA GLU A 58 5.40 1.07 13.85
C GLU A 58 4.08 0.40 13.43
N ALA A 59 3.81 -0.79 13.98
CA ALA A 59 2.54 -1.48 13.75
C ALA A 59 1.35 -0.69 14.29
N GLU A 60 1.47 -0.11 15.48
CA GLU A 60 0.45 0.73 16.09
C GLU A 60 0.24 2.03 15.29
N LEU A 61 1.33 2.67 14.84
CA LEU A 61 1.27 3.83 13.97
C LEU A 61 0.50 3.52 12.68
N LEU A 62 0.81 2.41 12.01
CA LEU A 62 0.10 2.01 10.80
C LEU A 62 -1.37 1.68 11.05
N LYS A 63 -1.70 1.06 12.20
CA LYS A 63 -3.10 0.79 12.61
C LYS A 63 -3.87 2.07 12.91
N SER A 64 -3.23 3.07 13.51
CA SER A 64 -3.86 4.34 13.92
C SER A 64 -4.45 5.12 12.74
N ILE A 65 -3.90 4.92 11.54
CA ILE A 65 -4.29 5.56 10.29
C ILE A 65 -5.64 5.02 9.75
N LYS A 66 -6.08 3.83 10.19
CA LYS A 66 -7.33 3.16 9.81
C LYS A 66 -7.51 2.86 8.31
N PHE A 67 -6.53 3.17 7.47
CA PHE A 67 -6.56 2.83 6.04
C PHE A 67 -6.05 1.42 5.76
N PHE A 68 -5.21 0.86 6.63
CA PHE A 68 -4.53 -0.42 6.41
C PHE A 68 -5.02 -1.51 7.39
N ASP A 69 -5.18 -2.74 6.92
CA ASP A 69 -5.37 -3.91 7.79
C ASP A 69 -3.98 -4.49 8.15
N VAL A 70 -3.46 -4.15 9.33
CA VAL A 70 -2.09 -4.50 9.71
C VAL A 70 -2.07 -5.69 10.64
N ARG A 71 -1.33 -6.74 10.25
CA ARG A 71 -1.15 -7.97 11.04
C ARG A 71 0.30 -8.13 11.45
N LEU A 72 0.54 -8.19 12.74
CA LEU A 72 1.86 -8.46 13.31
C LEU A 72 2.05 -9.97 13.41
N LEU A 73 3.12 -10.48 12.82
CA LEU A 73 3.49 -11.88 12.86
C LEU A 73 4.86 -12.02 13.55
N GLN A 74 4.88 -12.65 14.72
CA GLN A 74 6.06 -12.70 15.59
C GLN A 74 6.96 -13.93 15.35
N ASP A 75 6.46 -14.95 14.64
CA ASP A 75 7.23 -16.17 14.34
C ASP A 75 7.56 -16.21 12.84
N PRO A 76 8.79 -15.85 12.42
CA PRO A 76 9.15 -15.73 11.00
C PRO A 76 8.93 -17.01 10.20
N GLN A 77 9.20 -18.18 10.80
CA GLN A 77 9.11 -19.45 10.09
C GLN A 77 7.64 -19.82 9.81
N ARG A 78 6.78 -19.70 10.83
CA ARG A 78 5.33 -19.90 10.62
C ARG A 78 4.70 -18.79 9.79
N SER A 79 5.23 -17.57 9.88
CA SER A 79 4.71 -16.41 9.15
C SER A 79 4.77 -16.61 7.64
N ILE A 80 5.86 -17.18 7.13
CA ILE A 80 6.04 -17.45 5.70
C ILE A 80 4.96 -18.41 5.18
N ASP A 81 4.57 -19.41 5.97
CA ASP A 81 3.52 -20.37 5.60
C ASP A 81 2.12 -19.77 5.69
N ILE A 82 1.93 -18.77 6.57
CA ILE A 82 0.66 -18.04 6.74
C ILE A 82 0.48 -16.95 5.67
N ILE A 83 1.59 -16.45 5.09
CA ILE A 83 1.57 -15.45 4.03
C ILE A 83 1.11 -16.10 2.73
N ASP A 84 -0.21 -16.01 2.56
CA ASP A 84 -1.00 -16.39 1.41
C ASP A 84 -1.25 -15.16 0.50
N ASP A 85 -1.87 -15.38 -0.67
CA ASP A 85 -2.19 -14.37 -1.71
C ASP A 85 -3.06 -13.20 -1.22
N ARG A 86 -3.62 -13.33 -0.01
CA ARG A 86 -4.39 -12.29 0.66
C ARG A 86 -3.53 -11.10 1.06
N TYR A 87 -2.29 -11.34 1.48
CA TYR A 87 -1.34 -10.27 1.83
C TYR A 87 -0.80 -9.63 0.56
N ARG A 88 -0.67 -8.30 0.52
CA ARG A 88 -0.13 -7.59 -0.65
C ARG A 88 1.18 -6.87 -0.41
N LEU A 89 1.55 -6.75 0.86
CA LEU A 89 2.77 -6.10 1.26
C LEU A 89 3.26 -6.76 2.54
N VAL A 90 4.56 -7.02 2.60
CA VAL A 90 5.23 -7.50 3.80
C VAL A 90 6.24 -6.45 4.25
N ILE A 91 6.19 -6.09 5.53
CA ILE A 91 7.18 -5.25 6.18
C ILE A 91 8.06 -6.17 7.00
N LEU A 92 9.37 -6.14 6.73
CA LEU A 92 10.34 -7.00 7.38
C LEU A 92 11.33 -6.13 8.16
N ARG A 93 11.46 -6.39 9.46
CA ARG A 93 12.51 -5.76 10.28
C ARG A 93 13.86 -6.30 9.86
N TYR A 94 14.73 -5.45 9.33
CA TYR A 94 16.14 -5.80 9.14
C TYR A 94 16.82 -5.93 10.49
N LYS A 95 17.69 -6.93 10.63
CA LYS A 95 18.65 -7.01 11.73
C LYS A 95 19.94 -7.55 11.15
N LYS A 96 21.04 -6.89 11.50
CA LYS A 96 22.38 -7.30 11.07
C LYS A 96 22.66 -8.73 11.52
N ASP A 97 23.28 -9.51 10.65
CA ASP A 97 23.69 -10.91 10.88
C ASP A 97 22.54 -11.87 11.27
N SER A 98 21.29 -11.50 10.99
CA SER A 98 20.13 -12.34 11.28
C SER A 98 19.86 -13.33 10.14
N GLU A 99 20.10 -14.62 10.39
CA GLU A 99 19.80 -15.69 9.43
C GLU A 99 18.29 -15.78 9.16
N SER A 100 17.46 -15.57 10.18
CA SER A 100 16.00 -15.59 10.07
C SER A 100 15.49 -14.47 9.16
N PHE A 101 16.10 -13.28 9.21
CA PHE A 101 15.83 -12.20 8.26
C PHE A 101 16.09 -12.64 6.82
N TRP A 102 17.30 -13.13 6.52
CA TRP A 102 17.68 -13.50 5.15
C TRP A 102 16.85 -14.66 4.60
N LYS A 103 16.55 -15.67 5.42
CA LYS A 103 15.68 -16.78 5.04
C LYS A 103 14.27 -16.28 4.67
N THR A 104 13.73 -15.36 5.47
CA THR A 104 12.43 -14.76 5.22
C THR A 104 12.44 -13.89 3.97
N PHE A 105 13.43 -13.00 3.83
CA PHE A 105 13.59 -12.13 2.68
C PHE A 105 13.71 -12.92 1.37
N ASN A 106 14.55 -13.97 1.36
CA ASN A 106 14.73 -14.82 0.18
C ASN A 106 13.46 -15.61 -0.16
N SER A 107 12.71 -16.08 0.84
CA SER A 107 11.43 -16.77 0.61
C SER A 107 10.38 -15.84 0.01
N LEU A 108 10.24 -14.61 0.54
CA LEU A 108 9.33 -13.60 0.01
C LEU A 108 9.73 -13.16 -1.41
N SER A 109 11.04 -13.01 -1.65
CA SER A 109 11.58 -12.66 -2.96
C SER A 109 11.31 -13.76 -3.99
N GLY A 110 11.47 -15.03 -3.61
CA GLY A 110 11.16 -16.19 -4.46
C GLY A 110 9.69 -16.28 -4.84
N ARG A 111 8.79 -15.79 -3.97
CA ARG A 111 7.35 -15.69 -4.22
C ARG A 111 6.92 -14.33 -4.83
N GLN A 112 7.87 -13.47 -5.19
CA GLN A 112 7.63 -12.14 -5.77
C GLN A 112 6.70 -11.22 -4.94
N PHE A 113 6.75 -11.32 -3.60
CA PHE A 113 6.01 -10.40 -2.74
C PHE A 113 6.69 -9.03 -2.67
N PRO A 114 5.95 -7.91 -2.72
CA PRO A 114 6.50 -6.61 -2.35
C PRO A 114 6.96 -6.60 -0.89
N VAL A 115 8.21 -6.21 -0.66
CA VAL A 115 8.82 -6.18 0.68
C VAL A 115 9.32 -4.77 1.01
N ILE A 116 8.85 -4.19 2.12
CA ILE A 116 9.52 -3.06 2.75
C ILE A 116 10.48 -3.61 3.79
N VAL A 117 11.76 -3.33 3.64
CA VAL A 117 12.78 -3.63 4.64
C VAL A 117 12.92 -2.43 5.54
N PHE A 118 12.56 -2.59 6.81
CA PHE A 118 12.64 -1.54 7.82
C PHE A 118 13.89 -1.70 8.68
N SER A 119 14.75 -0.67 8.73
CA SER A 119 16.00 -0.67 9.51
C SER A 119 16.16 0.63 10.29
N LYS A 120 16.75 0.64 11.49
CA LYS A 120 17.14 1.92 12.11
C LYS A 120 18.26 2.58 11.28
N PRO A 121 18.41 3.91 11.32
CA PRO A 121 19.48 4.60 10.61
C PRO A 121 20.87 4.03 10.95
N GLY A 122 21.63 3.65 9.93
CA GLY A 122 22.99 3.12 10.08
C GLY A 122 23.10 1.64 10.44
N GLU A 123 22.00 0.90 10.61
CA GLU A 123 22.06 -0.53 10.92
C GLU A 123 22.43 -1.38 9.69
N ILE A 124 21.95 -0.99 8.51
CA ILE A 124 22.20 -1.74 7.28
C ILE A 124 23.53 -1.33 6.67
N ASP A 125 24.42 -2.30 6.47
CA ASP A 125 25.69 -2.07 5.83
C ASP A 125 25.57 -2.01 4.29
N ARG A 126 26.63 -1.57 3.63
CA ARG A 126 26.63 -1.40 2.17
C ARG A 126 26.51 -2.72 1.42
N GLU A 127 26.96 -3.82 1.98
CA GLU A 127 26.91 -5.14 1.34
C GLU A 127 25.48 -5.66 1.34
N ASP A 128 24.79 -5.54 2.47
CA ASP A 128 23.41 -5.96 2.64
C ASP A 128 22.44 -5.07 1.87
N VAL A 129 22.71 -3.76 1.79
CA VAL A 129 21.98 -2.86 0.86
C VAL A 129 22.05 -3.39 -0.56
N ARG A 130 23.23 -3.79 -1.05
CA ARG A 130 23.40 -4.31 -2.42
C ARG A 130 22.66 -5.63 -2.62
N LYS A 131 22.68 -6.53 -1.64
CA LYS A 131 21.94 -7.79 -1.69
C LYS A 131 20.44 -7.55 -1.79
N ILE A 132 19.90 -6.67 -0.95
CA ILE A 132 18.47 -6.31 -0.96
C ILE A 132 18.09 -5.61 -2.27
N GLN A 133 18.96 -4.73 -2.78
CA GLN A 133 18.75 -4.03 -4.06
C GLN A 133 18.73 -4.96 -5.28
N GLY A 134 19.25 -6.18 -5.16
CA GLY A 134 19.16 -7.20 -6.21
C GLY A 134 17.72 -7.68 -6.48
N TYR A 135 16.78 -7.44 -5.56
CA TYR A 135 15.37 -7.81 -5.74
C TYR A 135 14.54 -6.62 -6.21
N SER A 136 13.74 -6.74 -7.27
CA SER A 136 13.06 -5.56 -7.86
C SER A 136 11.89 -5.00 -7.04
N LEU A 137 11.25 -5.81 -6.18
CA LEU A 137 10.06 -5.40 -5.43
C LEU A 137 10.39 -5.09 -3.97
N HIS A 138 11.54 -4.45 -3.74
CA HIS A 138 11.99 -4.01 -2.42
C HIS A 138 11.81 -2.50 -2.25
N THR A 139 11.63 -2.08 -1.00
CA THR A 139 11.81 -0.68 -0.58
C THR A 139 12.58 -0.66 0.73
N LEU A 140 13.65 0.13 0.80
CA LEU A 140 14.38 0.39 2.05
C LEU A 140 13.74 1.57 2.78
N CYS A 141 13.37 1.36 4.04
CA CYS A 141 12.80 2.40 4.90
C CYS A 141 13.52 2.44 6.24
N ASN A 142 13.84 3.65 6.70
CA ASN A 142 14.54 3.89 7.96
C ASN A 142 13.85 4.87 8.91
N ALA A 143 12.64 5.31 8.58
CA ALA A 143 11.89 6.27 9.37
C ALA A 143 10.40 5.86 9.45
N PRO A 144 9.76 5.91 10.63
CA PRO A 144 8.35 5.53 10.78
C PRO A 144 7.39 6.34 9.89
N LEU A 145 7.61 7.65 9.71
CA LEU A 145 6.77 8.47 8.83
C LEU A 145 6.90 8.10 7.36
N ARG A 146 8.11 7.73 6.93
CA ARG A 146 8.36 7.25 5.58
C ARG A 146 7.68 5.90 5.34
N LEU A 147 7.66 5.03 6.35
CA LEU A 147 7.00 3.72 6.29
C LEU A 147 5.53 3.86 5.88
N ILE A 148 4.81 4.82 6.47
CA ILE A 148 3.40 5.11 6.12
C ILE A 148 3.27 5.47 4.64
N SER A 149 4.15 6.33 4.14
CA SER A 149 4.13 6.80 2.75
C SER A 149 4.44 5.67 1.77
N ASP A 150 5.44 4.85 2.10
CA ASP A 150 5.85 3.69 1.30
C ASP A 150 4.74 2.62 1.26
N VAL A 151 4.11 2.34 2.40
CA VAL A 151 2.94 1.45 2.49
C VAL A 151 1.80 1.98 1.62
N PHE A 152 1.47 3.27 1.71
CA PHE A 152 0.42 3.87 0.89
C PHE A 152 0.74 3.78 -0.61
N ALA A 153 1.98 4.09 -1.00
CA ALA A 153 2.42 4.06 -2.39
C ALA A 153 2.33 2.64 -2.98
N ILE A 154 2.79 1.63 -2.25
CA ILE A 154 2.71 0.23 -2.71
C ILE A 154 1.25 -0.24 -2.74
N MET A 155 0.50 -0.03 -1.65
CA MET A 155 -0.88 -0.51 -1.57
C MET A 155 -1.81 0.19 -2.56
N SER A 156 -1.55 1.44 -2.93
CA SER A 156 -2.34 2.14 -3.94
C SER A 156 -2.05 1.68 -5.37
N THR A 157 -0.83 1.23 -5.65
CA THR A 157 -0.37 0.88 -7.01
C THR A 157 -0.61 -0.58 -7.39
N TYR A 158 -0.57 -1.52 -6.43
CA TYR A 158 -0.73 -2.95 -6.74
C TYR A 158 -2.23 -3.35 -6.86
N PRO A 159 -2.71 -3.69 -8.07
CA PRO A 159 -4.11 -4.01 -8.30
C PRO A 159 -4.50 -5.38 -7.70
N GLU A 160 -5.78 -5.55 -7.38
CA GLU A 160 -6.36 -6.80 -6.84
C GLU A 160 -6.15 -7.99 -7.76
N ASP A 161 -6.30 -7.72 -9.05
CA ASP A 161 -6.53 -8.72 -10.07
C ASP A 161 -5.24 -9.35 -10.60
N LYS A 162 -4.07 -8.83 -10.20
CA LYS A 162 -2.81 -9.53 -10.43
C LYS A 162 -2.68 -10.63 -9.38
N LYS A 163 -3.02 -11.85 -9.80
CA LYS A 163 -2.38 -13.05 -9.25
C LYS A 163 -0.90 -12.93 -9.59
N ILE A 164 -0.06 -12.96 -8.55
CA ILE A 164 1.38 -13.08 -8.68
C ILE A 164 1.68 -14.57 -8.89
#